data_AF-A0A960QS29-F1
#
_entry.id   AF-A0A960QS29-F1
#
_cell.length_a   1.000
_cell.length_b   1.000
_cell.length_c   1.000
_cell.angle_alpha   90.00
_cell.angle_beta   90.00
_cell.angle_gamma   90.00
#
_symmetry.space_group_name_H-M   'P 1'
#
loop_
_entity.id
_entity.type
_entity.pdbx_description
1 polymer ?
#
loop_
_entity_poly.entity_id
_entity_poly.type
_entity_poly.pdbx_seq_one_letter_code
_entity_poly.pdbx_strand_id
1 'polypeptide(L)'
;MYPDETPTKPSAREAPPVFNHGGNKFFFVSLGCPRNRVDTEVMLGILLKAGYEPAKALDEADYIIINTCGFLESARQESLETIEEMTIQKKEGAKVIVTG
;
A
#
# COMPACT_ATOMS: atom_id res chain seq x y z
N MET A 1 25.47 -8.98 7.53
CA MET A 1 25.02 -8.95 8.93
C MET A 1 24.01 -7.83 9.04
N TYR A 2 22.74 -8.12 8.76
CA TYR A 2 21.64 -7.17 9.00
C TYR A 2 21.43 -7.09 10.51
N PRO A 3 21.29 -5.89 11.10
CA PRO A 3 20.97 -5.79 12.51
C PRO A 3 19.61 -6.44 12.77
N ASP A 4 19.60 -7.37 13.73
CA ASP A 4 18.44 -8.06 14.27
C ASP A 4 17.64 -7.11 15.17
N GLU A 5 17.07 -6.06 14.59
CA GLU A 5 16.08 -5.23 15.28
C GLU A 5 14.70 -5.66 14.80
N THR A 6 14.18 -6.71 15.43
CA THR A 6 12.77 -7.05 15.30
C THR A 6 11.93 -5.89 15.86
N PRO A 7 11.03 -5.27 15.07
CA PRO A 7 10.16 -4.22 15.58
C PRO A 7 9.32 -4.79 16.73
N THR A 8 9.56 -4.31 17.94
CA THR A 8 8.77 -4.71 19.11
C THR A 8 7.34 -4.20 18.92
N LYS A 9 6.37 -5.11 19.06
CA LYS A 9 4.95 -4.79 18.88
C LYS A 9 4.55 -3.73 19.92
N PRO A 10 4.06 -2.54 19.52
CA PRO A 10 3.68 -1.49 20.45
C PRO A 10 2.58 -2.00 21.40
N SER A 11 2.68 -1.58 22.65
CA SER A 11 1.77 -2.02 23.71
C SER A 11 0.37 -1.43 23.48
N ALA A 12 -0.67 -2.15 23.87
CA ALA A 12 -2.08 -1.81 23.63
C ALA A 12 -2.58 -0.49 24.28
N ARG A 13 -1.69 0.35 24.81
CA ARG A 13 -2.00 1.65 25.44
C ARG A 13 -1.26 2.83 24.82
N GLU A 14 -0.41 2.61 23.82
CA GLU A 14 0.20 3.70 23.07
C GLU A 14 -0.81 4.23 22.06
N ALA A 15 -1.05 5.53 22.08
CA ALA A 15 -1.81 6.19 21.02
C ALA A 15 -1.21 5.76 19.68
N PRO A 16 -2.03 5.41 18.68
CA PRO A 16 -1.50 4.96 17.40
C PRO A 16 -0.49 6.00 16.90
N PRO A 17 0.68 5.57 16.41
CA PRO A 17 1.70 6.48 15.92
C PRO A 17 1.05 7.51 14.99
N VAL A 18 1.21 8.79 15.32
CA VAL A 18 0.67 9.88 14.51
C VAL A 18 1.54 9.99 13.27
N PHE A 19 1.16 9.25 12.25
CA PHE A 19 1.78 9.29 10.93
C PHE A 19 1.35 10.58 10.24
N ASN A 20 2.08 11.67 10.47
CA ASN A 20 1.85 12.92 9.75
C ASN A 20 2.44 12.80 8.34
N HIS A 21 1.62 12.33 7.41
CA HIS A 21 2.01 12.10 6.02
C HIS A 21 1.20 13.10 5.17
N GLY A 22 1.90 14.02 4.50
CA GLY A 22 1.25 15.01 3.62
C GLY A 22 0.57 14.34 2.43
N GLY A 23 -0.48 14.96 1.92
CA GLY A 23 -1.27 14.44 0.80
C GLY A 23 -2.42 13.52 1.22
N ASN A 24 -3.42 13.39 0.35
CA ASN A 24 -4.65 12.63 0.59
C ASN A 24 -5.07 11.76 -0.60
N LYS A 25 -4.32 11.77 -1.71
CA LYS A 25 -4.65 11.00 -2.91
C LYS A 25 -4.01 9.62 -2.88
N PHE A 26 -4.79 8.57 -3.14
CA PHE A 26 -4.28 7.20 -3.21
C PHE A 26 -4.58 6.52 -4.56
N PHE A 27 -3.72 5.59 -4.96
CA PHE A 27 -3.89 4.76 -6.15
C PHE A 27 -3.75 3.29 -5.74
N PHE A 28 -4.68 2.42 -6.17
CA PHE A 28 -4.65 0.99 -5.87
C PHE A 28 -4.21 0.17 -7.07
N VAL A 29 -3.36 -0.82 -6.81
CA VAL A 29 -3.10 -1.94 -7.70
C VAL A 29 -3.46 -3.22 -6.96
N SER A 30 -4.41 -3.99 -7.48
CA SER A 30 -4.80 -5.28 -6.91
C SER A 30 -4.31 -6.39 -7.83
N LEU A 31 -3.43 -7.24 -7.30
CA LEU A 31 -2.83 -8.38 -7.99
C LEU A 31 -3.36 -9.69 -7.39
N GLY A 32 -3.19 -10.80 -8.12
CA GLY A 32 -3.54 -12.12 -7.63
C GLY A 32 -5.01 -12.50 -7.88
N CYS A 33 -5.72 -12.90 -6.82
CA CYS A 33 -7.01 -13.60 -6.94
C CYS A 33 -8.23 -12.71 -6.65
N PRO A 34 -9.47 -13.16 -6.94
CA PRO A 34 -10.69 -12.39 -6.68
C PRO A 34 -10.89 -11.94 -5.24
N ARG A 35 -10.29 -12.62 -4.25
CA ARG A 35 -10.33 -12.17 -2.84
C ARG A 35 -9.64 -10.83 -2.65
N ASN A 36 -8.45 -10.65 -3.23
CA ASN A 36 -7.71 -9.39 -3.14
C ASN A 36 -8.50 -8.23 -3.71
N ARG A 37 -9.29 -8.47 -4.76
CA ARG A 37 -10.19 -7.45 -5.31
C ARG A 37 -11.29 -7.05 -4.33
N VAL A 38 -11.92 -8.01 -3.66
CA VAL A 38 -12.94 -7.74 -2.62
C VAL A 38 -12.31 -7.02 -1.42
N ASP A 39 -11.12 -7.45 -0.98
CA ASP A 39 -10.39 -6.81 0.12
C ASP A 39 -10.00 -5.38 -0.25
N THR A 40 -9.59 -5.14 -1.51
CA THR A 40 -9.35 -3.80 -2.03
C THR A 40 -10.61 -2.93 -2.00
N GLU A 41 -11.80 -3.44 -2.34
CA GLU A 41 -13.06 -2.70 -2.20
C GLU A 41 -13.35 -2.30 -0.74
N VAL A 42 -13.03 -3.17 0.22
CA VAL A 42 -13.15 -2.86 1.65
C VAL A 42 -12.15 -1.77 2.05
N MET A 43 -10.88 -1.88 1.63
CA MET A 43 -9.85 -0.87 1.89
C MET A 43 -10.21 0.49 1.29
N LEU A 44 -10.71 0.50 0.05
CA LEU A 44 -11.23 1.70 -0.62
C LEU A 44 -12.32 2.36 0.22
N GLY A 45 -13.29 1.58 0.70
CA GLY A 45 -14.37 2.10 1.55
C GLY A 45 -13.87 2.71 2.86
N ILE A 46 -12.83 2.15 3.48
CA ILE A 46 -12.23 2.69 4.70
C ILE A 46 -11.52 4.02 4.41
N LEU A 47 -10.72 4.10 3.35
CA LEU A 47 -9.96 5.30 2.99
C LEU A 47 -10.89 6.46 2.60
N LEU A 48 -11.92 6.19 1.81
CA LEU A 48 -12.94 7.18 1.45
C LEU A 48 -13.64 7.73 2.70
N LYS A 49 -14.01 6.87 3.66
CA LYS A 49 -14.62 7.30 4.94
C LYS A 49 -13.66 8.12 5.81
N ALA A 50 -12.36 7.90 5.69
CA ALA A 50 -11.32 8.66 6.37
C ALA A 50 -10.98 9.99 5.67
N GLY A 51 -11.62 10.31 4.53
CA GLY A 51 -11.42 11.56 3.80
C GLY A 51 -10.27 11.55 2.79
N TYR A 52 -9.73 10.37 2.47
CA TYR A 52 -8.78 10.21 1.38
C TYR A 52 -9.52 10.15 0.03
N GLU A 53 -8.83 10.53 -1.04
CA GLU A 53 -9.39 10.61 -2.39
C GLU A 53 -8.68 9.66 -3.36
N PRO A 54 -9.39 9.00 -4.27
CA PRO A 54 -8.74 8.21 -5.32
C PRO A 54 -8.05 9.13 -6.32
N ALA A 55 -6.78 8.87 -6.60
CA ALA A 55 -6.03 9.51 -7.67
C ALA A 55 -6.56 9.02 -9.03
N LYS A 56 -6.63 9.92 -10.02
CA LYS A 56 -7.05 9.57 -11.39
C LYS A 56 -5.92 8.96 -12.22
N ALA A 57 -4.68 9.29 -11.86
CA ALA A 57 -3.47 8.81 -12.48
C ALA A 57 -2.40 8.57 -11.41
N LEU A 58 -1.41 7.74 -11.76
CA LEU A 58 -0.34 7.32 -10.85
C LEU A 58 0.51 8.50 -10.37
N ASP A 59 0.77 9.46 -11.24
CA ASP A 59 1.55 10.68 -10.99
C ASP A 59 0.83 11.72 -10.11
N GLU A 60 -0.47 11.55 -9.86
CA GLU A 60 -1.21 12.34 -8.89
C GLU A 60 -1.18 11.74 -7.47
N ALA A 61 -0.85 10.45 -7.34
CA ALA A 61 -0.99 9.71 -6.10
C ALA A 61 0.06 10.10 -5.05
N ASP A 62 -0.37 10.39 -3.83
CA ASP A 62 0.50 10.52 -2.66
C ASP A 62 0.85 9.15 -2.07
N TYR A 63 -0.10 8.22 -2.18
CA TYR A 63 0.03 6.83 -1.72
C TYR A 63 -0.32 5.86 -2.84
N ILE A 64 0.57 4.91 -3.11
CA ILE A 64 0.35 3.85 -4.09
C ILE A 64 0.28 2.55 -3.30
N ILE A 65 -0.87 1.88 -3.32
CA ILE A 65 -1.15 0.69 -2.51
C ILE A 65 -1.24 -0.51 -3.43
N ILE A 66 -0.31 -1.45 -3.28
CA ILE A 66 -0.23 -2.69 -4.05
C ILE A 66 -0.71 -3.83 -3.16
N ASN A 67 -1.90 -4.35 -3.43
CA ASN A 67 -2.48 -5.51 -2.74
C ASN A 67 -2.19 -6.78 -3.55
N THR A 68 -1.30 -7.64 -3.07
CA THR A 68 -0.86 -8.86 -3.77
C THR A 68 -1.14 -10.12 -2.95
N CYS A 69 -0.91 -11.30 -3.52
CA CYS A 69 -1.02 -12.57 -2.82
C CYS A 69 0.37 -13.13 -2.52
N GLY A 70 0.72 -13.24 -1.24
CA GLY A 70 2.02 -13.79 -0.82
C GLY A 70 2.18 -15.30 -1.05
N PHE A 71 1.12 -16.02 -1.40
CA PHE A 71 1.15 -17.48 -1.55
C PHE A 71 1.32 -17.95 -3.00
N LEU A 72 0.72 -17.24 -3.95
CA LEU A 72 0.75 -17.65 -5.36
C LEU A 72 2.04 -17.19 -6.03
N GLU A 73 2.79 -18.12 -6.61
CA GLU A 73 4.09 -17.84 -7.24
C GLU A 73 3.97 -16.80 -8.37
N SER A 74 2.96 -16.90 -9.23
CA SER A 74 2.72 -15.93 -10.30
C SER A 74 2.45 -14.52 -9.76
N ALA A 75 1.72 -14.41 -8.63
CA ALA A 75 1.44 -13.12 -8.00
C ALA A 75 2.69 -12.52 -7.33
N ARG A 76 3.64 -13.36 -6.88
CA ARG A 76 4.92 -12.87 -6.36
C ARG A 76 5.75 -12.22 -7.46
N GLN A 77 5.91 -12.90 -8.59
CA GLN A 77 6.67 -12.36 -9.72
C GLN A 77 6.03 -11.05 -10.24
N GLU A 78 4.72 -11.08 -10.47
CA GLU A 78 3.95 -9.89 -10.88
C GLU A 78 4.07 -8.74 -9.86
N SER A 79 4.10 -9.05 -8.56
CA SER A 79 4.26 -8.02 -7.53
C SER A 79 5.64 -7.37 -7.55
N LEU A 80 6.70 -8.11 -7.83
CA LEU A 80 8.05 -7.54 -7.91
C LEU A 80 8.16 -6.57 -9.08
N GLU A 81 7.68 -6.99 -10.25
CA GLU A 81 7.64 -6.15 -11.47
C GLU A 81 6.81 -4.89 -11.22
N THR A 82 5.63 -5.04 -10.62
CA THR A 82 4.76 -3.91 -10.29
C THR A 82 5.41 -2.97 -9.28
N ILE A 83 6.06 -3.48 -8.23
CA ILE A 83 6.74 -2.63 -7.23
C ILE A 83 7.85 -1.82 -7.89
N GLU A 84 8.63 -2.43 -8.79
CA GLU A 84 9.69 -1.75 -9.52
C GLU A 84 9.11 -0.63 -10.41
N GLU A 85 8.11 -0.94 -11.24
CA GLU A 85 7.45 0.02 -12.12
C GLU A 85 6.87 1.20 -11.33
N MET A 86 6.12 0.93 -10.25
CA MET A 86 5.50 1.96 -9.43
C MET A 86 6.55 2.81 -8.71
N THR A 87 7.67 2.21 -8.28
CA THR A 87 8.75 2.95 -7.62
C THR A 87 9.45 3.92 -8.57
N ILE A 88 9.57 3.55 -9.84
CA ILE A 88 10.17 4.38 -10.89
C ILE A 88 9.21 5.48 -11.37
N GLN A 89 7.93 5.17 -11.56
CA GLN A 89 6.95 6.08 -12.17
C GLN A 89 6.24 7.00 -11.17
N LYS A 90 6.32 6.72 -9.86
CA LYS A 90 5.66 7.56 -8.85
C LYS A 90 6.20 8.99 -8.89
N LYS A 91 5.33 9.94 -8.55
CA LYS A 91 5.77 11.32 -8.29
C LYS A 91 6.73 11.40 -7.11
N GLU A 92 7.52 12.47 -7.07
CA GLU A 92 8.43 12.74 -5.95
C GLU A 92 7.66 12.84 -4.63
N GLY A 93 8.20 12.26 -3.56
CA GLY A 93 7.56 12.24 -2.24
C GLY A 93 6.42 11.22 -2.06
N ALA A 94 5.91 10.62 -3.15
CA ALA A 94 4.88 9.58 -3.05
C ALA A 94 5.43 8.30 -2.38
N LYS A 95 4.55 7.62 -1.65
CA LYS A 95 4.87 6.40 -0.89
C LYS A 95 4.24 5.18 -1.53
N VAL A 96 5.03 4.13 -1.70
CA VAL A 96 4.54 2.81 -2.13
C VAL A 96 4.32 1.95 -0.90
N ILE A 97 3.15 1.34 -0.80
CA ILE A 97 2.71 0.49 0.30
C ILE A 97 2.35 -0.86 -0.29
N VAL A 98 2.98 -1.92 0.18
CA VAL A 98 2.69 -3.30 -0.26
C VAL A 98 1.93 -4.01 0.84
N THR A 99 0.83 -4.67 0.48
CA THR A 99 -0.05 -5.41 1.37
C THR A 99 -0.48 -6.72 0.70
N GLY A 100 -0.89 -7.72 1.49
CA GLY A 100 -1.29 -9.04 1.00
C GLY A 100 -1.55 -10.03 2.11
#